data_AF-A0A243S678-F1
#
_entry.id   AF-A0A243S678-F1
#
_cell.length_a   1.000
_cell.length_b   1.000
_cell.length_c   1.000
_cell.angle_alpha   90.00
_cell.angle_beta   90.00
_cell.angle_gamma   90.00
#
_symmetry.space_group_name_H-M   'P 1'
#
loop_
_entity.id
_entity.type
_entity.pdbx_description
1 polymer ?
#
loop_
_entity_poly.entity_id
_entity_poly.type
_entity_poly.pdbx_seq_one_letter_code
_entity_poly.pdbx_strand_id
1 'polypeptide(L)'
;MAHTFEELVTMQCTADEAHAQVQRLQDQYGRPTVNDWTDEQCTTCRTAWQTWLDAARDIQAAVTDHAKEQGTARHQVEADVKKAARHPDLVAGG
;
A
#
# COMPACT_ATOMS: atom_id res chain seq x y z
N MET A 1 -3.88 -14.66 15.69
CA MET A 1 -4.58 -15.02 14.45
C MET A 1 -3.90 -14.18 13.39
N ALA A 2 -2.96 -14.75 12.64
CA ALA A 2 -2.41 -14.02 11.52
C ALA A 2 -3.50 -13.74 10.48
N HIS A 3 -3.29 -12.66 9.76
CA HIS A 3 -4.07 -12.34 8.58
C HIS A 3 -4.01 -13.47 7.57
N THR A 4 -5.13 -13.72 6.89
CA THR A 4 -5.15 -14.68 5.77
C THR A 4 -4.41 -14.10 4.57
N PHE A 5 -4.02 -14.94 3.61
CA PHE A 5 -3.39 -14.45 2.38
C PHE A 5 -4.28 -13.46 1.61
N GLU A 6 -5.59 -13.71 1.54
CA GLU A 6 -6.57 -12.82 0.90
C GLU A 6 -6.67 -11.46 1.60
N GLU A 7 -6.60 -11.43 2.93
CA GLU A 7 -6.54 -10.20 3.72
C GLU A 7 -5.25 -9.42 3.41
N LEU A 8 -4.10 -10.10 3.34
CA LEU A 8 -2.84 -9.47 2.94
C LEU A 8 -2.92 -8.84 1.53
N VAL A 9 -3.57 -9.53 0.58
CA VAL A 9 -3.79 -8.99 -0.78
C VAL A 9 -4.67 -7.74 -0.73
N THR A 10 -5.77 -7.77 0.02
CA THR A 10 -6.68 -6.63 0.18
C THR A 10 -5.97 -5.42 0.81
N MET A 11 -5.17 -5.67 1.86
CA MET A 11 -4.36 -4.65 2.51
C MET A 11 -3.30 -4.07 1.57
N GLN A 12 -2.64 -4.91 0.75
CA GLN A 12 -1.69 -4.44 -0.26
C GLN A 12 -2.37 -3.59 -1.34
N CYS A 13 -3.55 -3.98 -1.83
CA CYS A 13 -4.33 -3.17 -2.77
C CYS A 13 -4.68 -1.80 -2.16
N THR A 14 -5.07 -1.77 -0.89
CA THR A 14 -5.37 -0.51 -0.17
C THR A 14 -4.14 0.40 -0.10
N ALA A 15 -2.97 -0.17 0.22
CA ALA A 15 -1.71 0.58 0.24
C ALA A 15 -1.33 1.09 -1.17
N ASP A 16 -1.53 0.28 -2.22
CA ASP A 16 -1.23 0.66 -3.59
C ASP A 16 -2.19 1.78 -4.09
N GLU A 17 -3.47 1.72 -3.75
CA GLU A 17 -4.45 2.77 -4.04
C GLU A 17 -4.12 4.08 -3.32
N ALA A 18 -3.74 4.02 -2.05
CA ALA A 18 -3.31 5.18 -1.28
C ALA A 18 -2.04 5.80 -1.86
N HIS A 19 -1.09 4.98 -2.30
CA HIS A 19 0.11 5.46 -2.99
C HIS A 19 -0.23 6.14 -4.31
N ALA A 20 -1.12 5.55 -5.11
CA ALA A 20 -1.59 6.13 -6.36
C ALA A 20 -2.28 7.49 -6.13
N GLN A 21 -2.99 7.65 -5.01
CA GLN A 21 -3.57 8.95 -4.63
C GLN A 21 -2.50 10.00 -4.33
N VAL A 22 -1.43 9.64 -3.61
CA VAL A 22 -0.28 10.53 -3.38
C VAL A 22 0.33 10.98 -4.70
N GLN A 23 0.56 10.04 -5.62
CA GLN A 23 1.14 10.33 -6.94
C GLN A 23 0.24 11.27 -7.74
N ARG A 24 -1.08 11.01 -7.78
CA ARG A 24 -2.05 11.90 -8.45
C ARG A 24 -2.04 13.31 -7.89
N LEU A 25 -1.96 13.48 -6.57
CA LEU A 25 -1.90 14.81 -5.95
C LEU A 25 -0.58 15.53 -6.28
N GLN A 26 0.53 14.81 -6.28
CA GLN A 26 1.83 15.36 -6.66
C GLN A 26 1.86 15.78 -8.14
N ASP A 27 1.28 14.96 -9.02
CA ASP A 27 1.15 15.28 -10.45
C ASP A 27 0.23 16.49 -10.68
N GLN A 28 -0.87 16.58 -9.92
CA GLN A 28 -1.83 17.68 -10.01
C GLN A 28 -1.24 19.02 -9.55
N TYR A 29 -0.50 19.04 -8.44
CA TYR A 29 0.09 20.27 -7.91
C TYR A 29 1.41 20.64 -8.61
N GLY A 30 2.01 19.70 -9.34
CA GLY A 30 3.29 19.86 -9.99
C GLY A 30 4.46 19.82 -8.99
N ARG A 31 5.68 19.96 -9.50
CA ARG A 31 6.88 19.91 -8.64
C ARG A 31 6.86 21.07 -7.65
N PRO A 32 7.02 20.81 -6.33
CA PRO A 32 7.09 21.87 -5.31
C PRO A 32 8.20 22.89 -5.56
N THR A 33 9.25 22.50 -6.29
CA THR A 33 10.36 23.39 -6.66
C THR A 33 10.06 24.30 -7.84
N VAL A 34 8.91 24.11 -8.51
CA VAL A 34 8.47 24.87 -9.69
C VAL A 34 7.18 25.65 -9.38
N ASN A 35 6.32 25.09 -8.52
CA ASN A 35 5.08 25.72 -8.05
C ASN A 35 5.12 25.88 -6.52
N ASP A 36 4.92 27.11 -6.04
CA ASP A 36 4.66 27.35 -4.61
C ASP A 36 3.29 26.76 -4.27
N TRP A 37 3.29 25.64 -3.56
CA TRP A 37 2.06 25.02 -3.07
C TRP A 37 1.41 25.88 -2.00
N THR A 38 0.08 25.95 -2.00
CA THR A 38 -0.66 26.58 -0.89
C THR A 38 -0.57 25.71 0.37
N ASP A 39 -0.82 26.31 1.53
CA ASP A 39 -0.90 25.57 2.82
C ASP A 39 -1.95 24.46 2.78
N GLU A 40 -3.07 24.68 2.09
CA GLU A 40 -4.12 23.70 1.87
C GLU A 40 -3.61 22.52 1.03
N GLN A 41 -2.94 22.78 -0.11
CA GLN A 41 -2.35 21.75 -0.96
C GLN A 41 -1.29 20.93 -0.20
N CYS A 42 -0.44 21.60 0.58
CA CYS A 42 0.54 20.95 1.45
C CYS A 42 -0.14 20.02 2.48
N THR A 43 -1.24 20.49 3.09
CA THR A 43 -2.01 19.72 4.07
C THR A 43 -2.66 18.50 3.43
N THR A 44 -3.30 18.66 2.26
CA THR A 44 -3.91 17.56 1.51
C THR A 44 -2.89 16.49 1.12
N CYS A 45 -1.74 16.90 0.56
CA CYS A 45 -0.66 15.97 0.22
C CYS A 45 -0.11 15.25 1.46
N ARG A 46 0.09 15.97 2.57
CA ARG A 46 0.56 15.37 3.83
C ARG A 46 -0.41 14.34 4.38
N THR A 47 -1.71 14.63 4.35
CA THR A 47 -2.75 13.69 4.79
C THR A 47 -2.76 12.44 3.92
N ALA A 48 -2.74 12.58 2.59
CA ALA A 48 -2.68 11.43 1.69
C ALA A 48 -1.41 10.59 1.90
N TRP A 49 -0.26 11.25 2.12
CA TRP A 49 0.99 10.58 2.45
C TRP A 49 0.91 9.81 3.76
N GLN A 50 0.30 10.40 4.80
CA GLN A 50 0.12 9.75 6.09
C GLN A 50 -0.78 8.52 5.97
N THR A 51 -1.90 8.62 5.24
CA THR A 51 -2.78 7.49 4.97
C THR A 51 -2.05 6.34 4.26
N TRP A 52 -1.25 6.65 3.24
CA TRP A 52 -0.44 5.64 2.57
C TRP A 52 0.59 5.00 3.50
N LEU A 53 1.29 5.81 4.30
CA LEU A 53 2.32 5.33 5.21
C LEU A 53 1.75 4.40 6.29
N ASP A 54 0.57 4.72 6.81
CA ASP A 54 -0.10 3.88 7.82
C ASP A 54 -0.56 2.56 7.20
N ALA A 55 -1.20 2.59 6.02
CA ALA A 55 -1.56 1.37 5.29
C ALA A 55 -0.33 0.49 4.96
N ALA A 56 0.78 1.11 4.55
CA ALA A 56 2.04 0.41 4.26
C ALA A 56 2.65 -0.25 5.50
N ARG A 57 2.54 0.38 6.69
CA ARG A 57 2.97 -0.20 7.96
C ARG A 57 2.12 -1.39 8.35
N ASP A 58 0.80 -1.27 8.18
CA ASP A 58 -0.14 -2.33 8.53
C ASP A 58 0.09 -3.59 7.70
N ILE A 59 0.23 -3.48 6.36
CA ILE A 59 0.54 -4.65 5.52
C ILE A 59 1.91 -5.23 5.87
N GLN A 60 2.90 -4.41 6.19
CA GLN A 60 4.23 -4.91 6.55
C GLN A 60 4.19 -5.74 7.86
N ALA A 61 3.44 -5.28 8.85
CA ALA A 61 3.23 -6.00 10.10
C ALA A 61 2.48 -7.31 9.85
N ALA A 62 1.38 -7.25 9.10
CA ALA A 62 0.56 -8.41 8.76
C ALA A 62 1.34 -9.49 8.00
N VAL A 63 2.13 -9.11 6.99
CA VAL A 63 3.00 -10.05 6.25
C VAL A 63 4.05 -10.67 7.16
N THR A 64 4.62 -9.89 8.08
CA THR A 64 5.62 -10.38 9.02
C THR A 64 5.02 -11.45 9.94
N ASP A 65 3.81 -11.25 10.45
CA ASP A 65 3.16 -12.20 11.34
C ASP A 65 2.64 -13.42 10.59
N HIS A 66 2.07 -13.25 9.39
CA HIS A 66 1.70 -14.36 8.51
C HIS A 66 2.90 -15.24 8.16
N ALA A 67 4.04 -14.65 7.80
CA ALA A 67 5.25 -15.39 7.46
C ALA A 67 5.77 -16.23 8.64
N LYS A 68 5.73 -15.69 9.86
CA LYS A 68 6.10 -16.43 11.09
C LYS A 68 5.17 -17.60 11.34
N GLU A 69 3.86 -17.39 11.27
CA GLU A 69 2.86 -18.44 11.53
C GLU A 69 2.94 -19.56 10.48
N GLN A 70 3.16 -19.21 9.21
CA GLN A 70 3.28 -20.17 8.10
C GLN A 70 4.68 -20.81 7.98
N GLY A 71 5.65 -20.40 8.81
CA GLY A 71 7.05 -20.85 8.70
C GLY A 71 7.71 -20.51 7.35
N THR A 72 7.20 -19.50 6.65
CA THR A 72 7.64 -19.11 5.30
C THR A 72 8.54 -17.88 5.38
N ALA A 73 9.45 -17.73 4.42
CA ALA A 73 10.29 -16.55 4.36
C ALA A 73 9.44 -15.30 4.06
N ARG A 74 9.60 -14.24 4.88
CA ARG A 74 8.84 -12.98 4.73
C ARG A 74 8.88 -12.41 3.30
N HIS A 75 10.05 -12.40 2.67
CA HIS A 75 10.21 -11.86 1.32
C HIS A 75 9.41 -12.64 0.25
N GLN A 76 9.20 -13.95 0.46
CA GLN A 76 8.39 -14.77 -0.43
C GLN A 76 6.91 -14.38 -0.32
N VAL A 77 6.41 -14.25 0.92
CA VAL A 77 5.03 -13.76 1.17
C VAL A 77 4.83 -12.36 0.57
N GLU A 78 5.77 -11.43 0.75
CA GLU A 78 5.70 -10.10 0.14
C GLU A 78 5.63 -10.16 -1.39
N ALA A 79 6.40 -11.04 -2.03
CA ALA A 79 6.39 -11.20 -3.49
C ALA A 79 5.05 -11.77 -3.99
N ASP A 80 4.53 -12.79 -3.30
CA ASP A 80 3.27 -13.44 -3.66
C ASP A 80 2.08 -12.50 -3.49
N VAL A 81 2.03 -11.75 -2.38
CA VAL A 81 1.02 -10.72 -2.13
C VAL A 81 1.07 -9.62 -3.19
N LYS A 82 2.26 -9.10 -3.52
CA LYS A 82 2.41 -8.08 -4.58
C LYS A 82 2.00 -8.60 -5.96
N LYS A 83 2.27 -9.87 -6.26
CA LYS A 83 1.86 -10.49 -7.51
C LYS A 83 0.33 -10.62 -7.58
N ALA A 84 -0.30 -11.07 -6.50
CA ALA A 84 -1.74 -11.20 -6.40
C ALA A 84 -2.47 -9.84 -6.44
N ALA A 85 -1.96 -8.82 -5.74
CA ALA A 85 -2.54 -7.47 -5.77
C ALA A 85 -2.54 -6.83 -7.17
N ARG A 86 -1.59 -7.20 -8.03
CA ARG A 86 -1.55 -6.77 -9.44
C ARG A 86 -2.52 -7.51 -10.35
N HIS A 87 -3.03 -8.66 -9.90
CA HIS A 87 -3.92 -9.54 -10.65
C HIS A 87 -5.05 -10.09 -9.76
N PRO A 88 -5.91 -9.22 -9.19
CA PRO A 88 -6.93 -9.64 -8.24
C PRO A 88 -7.92 -10.68 -8.84
N ASP A 89 -8.17 -10.61 -10.15
CA ASP A 89 -9.09 -11.50 -10.85
C ASP A 89 -8.61 -12.97 -10.93
N LEU A 90 -7.31 -13.24 -10.75
CA LEU A 90 -6.75 -14.61 -10.78
C LEU A 90 -6.81 -15.34 -9.44
N VAL A 91 -7.14 -14.63 -8.35
CA VAL A 91 -7.17 -15.20 -6.99
C VAL A 91 -8.58 -15.70 -6.63
N ALA A 92 -9.63 -15.13 -7.26
CA ALA A 92 -11.03 -15.50 -7.02
C ALA A 92 -11.52 -16.71 -7.85
N GLY A 93 -10.65 -17.33 -8.66
CA GLY A 93 -11.00 -18.45 -9.54
C GLY A 93 -9.88 -19.49 -9.61
N GLY A 94 -9.82 -20.38 -8.61
CA GLY A 94 -8.92 -21.54 -8.56
C GLY A 94 -9.45 -22.61 -7.63
#